data_AF-A0A813LHB9-F1
#
_entry.id   AF-A0A813LHB9-F1
#
_cell.length_a   1.000
_cell.length_b   1.000
_cell.length_c   1.000
_cell.angle_alpha   90.00
_cell.angle_beta   90.00
_cell.angle_gamma   90.00
#
_symmetry.space_group_name_H-M   'P 1'
#
loop_
_entity.id
_entity.type
_entity.pdbx_description
1 polymer ?
#
loop_
_entity_poly.entity_id
_entity_poly.type
_entity_poly.pdbx_seq_one_letter_code
_entity_poly.pdbx_strand_id
1 'polypeptide(L)'
;MAMRPWNVFKKTMYVVSAQGEGASNSLLAAQLIQARARLQEQEASRFSSPFRRNLALLLGPSAAVWLLLLGSRWRYADEERLKSLESQSGGAMLLDLLAWRFLAHLGPYQIPNFSRAKLHEDPLKMLQEPVLLDHERVRALNRLEQLSQRRMAVQFLAPAGEQPSPGSPLRAIEPLLFDTFYTDEASATKTAGTSSDSHRAASARIILDVVTASEPEDRSVPPWVLSGLVAVKGLPWEVGPQGSELRSTLLLQLLRTPSNSMAAATLPDVCKYLAHTGFKKKEETVWPLKAYLLSGENPDLLRKGARLVNKQVPDAVEPALRRERDTPSLQIKRDLRGFWTTGLMTAGWAIFRGWTAIFTIQANLQLAAGTCGALAGMAVLETLWRTEEQVIQSQWYWEESYGTIPASAAMVLVNCTTLAWAARLGCIPPFLFSRFVKDGYMDTYRTFDT
;
A
#
# COMPACT_ATOMS: atom_id res chain seq x y z
N MET A 1 -45.35 7.43 2.95
CA MET A 1 -45.12 6.64 4.18
C MET A 1 -44.46 5.32 3.80
N ALA A 2 -43.17 5.15 4.11
CA ALA A 2 -42.46 3.90 3.82
C ALA A 2 -42.98 2.80 4.77
N MET A 3 -43.60 1.76 4.23
CA MET A 3 -43.92 0.56 5.00
C MET A 3 -42.60 -0.07 5.47
N ARG A 4 -42.23 0.17 6.72
CA ARG A 4 -41.15 -0.59 7.33
C ARG A 4 -41.65 -2.05 7.47
N PRO A 5 -40.80 -3.06 7.21
CA PRO A 5 -41.21 -4.46 7.08
C PRO A 5 -41.81 -5.07 8.37
N TRP A 6 -41.53 -4.49 9.53
CA TRP A 6 -42.00 -4.99 10.83
C TRP A 6 -43.52 -4.90 11.10
N ASN A 7 -44.25 -4.10 10.34
CA ASN A 7 -45.69 -3.84 10.49
C ASN A 7 -46.47 -4.85 9.65
N VAL A 8 -45.84 -5.38 8.60
CA VAL A 8 -46.37 -6.48 7.80
C VAL A 8 -46.34 -7.77 8.63
N PHE A 9 -45.25 -8.03 9.36
CA PHE A 9 -45.12 -9.21 10.22
C PHE A 9 -46.00 -9.16 11.48
N LYS A 10 -46.20 -7.99 12.10
CA LYS A 10 -47.16 -7.84 13.20
C LYS A 10 -48.60 -8.11 12.75
N LYS A 11 -48.98 -7.66 11.55
CA LYS A 11 -50.32 -7.93 10.99
C LYS A 11 -50.53 -9.40 10.65
N THR A 12 -49.53 -10.10 10.11
CA THR A 12 -49.67 -11.52 9.77
C THR A 12 -49.67 -12.44 10.98
N MET A 13 -48.91 -12.16 12.05
CA MET A 13 -48.98 -12.97 13.27
C MET A 13 -50.31 -12.81 14.04
N TYR A 14 -50.92 -11.62 14.01
CA TYR A 14 -52.20 -11.38 14.72
C TYR A 14 -53.41 -12.05 14.06
N VAL A 15 -53.36 -12.33 12.76
CA VAL A 15 -54.47 -12.99 12.04
C VAL A 15 -54.51 -14.51 12.32
N VAL A 16 -53.38 -15.12 12.70
CA VAL A 16 -53.30 -16.56 12.97
C VAL A 16 -53.84 -16.93 14.37
N SER A 17 -53.86 -16.01 15.33
CA SER A 17 -54.35 -16.31 16.69
C SER A 17 -55.84 -16.04 16.90
N ALA A 18 -56.53 -15.43 15.93
CA ALA A 18 -57.89 -14.90 16.14
C ALA A 18 -59.01 -15.69 15.43
N GLN A 19 -58.72 -16.68 14.59
CA GLN A 19 -59.76 -17.52 13.97
C GLN A 19 -59.43 -19.00 14.17
N GLY A 20 -60.06 -19.57 15.19
CA GLY A 20 -60.09 -21.01 15.39
C GLY A 20 -60.98 -21.66 14.34
N GLU A 21 -60.43 -22.65 13.64
CA GLU A 21 -61.10 -23.89 13.25
C GLU A 21 -60.04 -24.90 12.78
N GLY A 22 -60.17 -26.14 13.25
CA GLY A 22 -59.07 -27.07 13.54
C GLY A 22 -58.45 -27.84 12.37
N ALA A 23 -58.48 -27.31 11.13
CA ALA A 23 -57.88 -27.96 9.96
C ALA A 23 -56.99 -27.04 9.11
N SER A 24 -57.25 -25.74 9.08
CA SER A 24 -56.42 -24.75 8.34
C SER A 24 -55.11 -24.44 9.06
N ASN A 25 -55.09 -24.55 10.39
CA ASN A 25 -53.90 -24.34 11.22
C ASN A 25 -52.83 -25.42 11.03
N SER A 26 -53.21 -26.67 10.72
CA SER A 26 -52.24 -27.74 10.50
C SER A 26 -51.54 -27.60 9.14
N LEU A 27 -52.26 -27.18 8.10
CA LEU A 27 -51.70 -26.93 6.77
C LEU A 27 -50.75 -25.72 6.78
N LEU A 28 -51.14 -24.63 7.45
CA LEU A 28 -50.32 -23.42 7.55
C LEU A 28 -49.11 -23.61 8.47
N ALA A 29 -49.27 -24.37 9.57
CA ALA A 29 -48.15 -24.81 10.40
C ALA A 29 -47.21 -25.74 9.63
N ALA A 30 -47.73 -26.70 8.85
CA ALA A 30 -46.91 -27.56 8.00
C ALA A 30 -46.16 -26.77 6.92
N GLN A 31 -46.80 -25.79 6.28
CA GLN A 31 -46.16 -24.89 5.32
C GLN A 31 -45.07 -24.02 5.97
N LEU A 32 -45.30 -23.53 7.19
CA LEU A 32 -44.30 -22.77 7.95
C LEU A 32 -43.13 -23.65 8.39
N ILE A 33 -43.38 -24.89 8.83
CA ILE A 33 -42.35 -25.87 9.17
C ILE A 33 -41.55 -26.24 7.92
N GLN A 34 -42.21 -26.46 6.79
CA GLN A 34 -41.56 -26.79 5.52
C GLN A 34 -40.78 -25.59 4.96
N ALA A 35 -41.28 -24.37 5.12
CA ALA A 35 -40.55 -23.14 4.77
C ALA A 35 -39.33 -22.93 5.67
N ARG A 36 -39.44 -23.21 6.98
CA ARG A 36 -38.30 -23.19 7.91
C ARG A 36 -37.28 -24.29 7.59
N ALA A 37 -37.73 -25.49 7.27
CA ALA A 37 -36.86 -26.59 6.85
C ALA A 37 -36.12 -26.25 5.55
N ARG A 38 -36.83 -25.68 4.54
CA ARG A 38 -36.20 -25.19 3.30
C ARG A 38 -35.22 -24.05 3.54
N LEU A 39 -35.51 -23.13 4.48
CA LEU A 39 -34.58 -22.08 4.88
C LEU A 39 -33.35 -22.66 5.58
N GLN A 40 -33.52 -23.61 6.50
CA GLN A 40 -32.41 -24.31 7.16
C GLN A 40 -31.59 -25.15 6.19
N GLU A 41 -32.22 -25.77 5.19
CA GLU A 41 -31.56 -26.55 4.15
C GLU A 41 -30.85 -25.64 3.13
N GLN A 42 -31.42 -24.46 2.81
CA GLN A 42 -30.74 -23.40 2.06
C GLN A 42 -29.57 -22.78 2.83
N GLU A 43 -29.69 -22.63 4.15
CA GLU A 43 -28.60 -22.19 5.01
C GLU A 43 -27.51 -23.25 5.12
N ALA A 44 -27.86 -24.52 5.34
CA ALA A 44 -26.92 -25.64 5.39
C ALA A 44 -26.20 -25.85 4.05
N SER A 45 -26.92 -25.73 2.92
CA SER A 45 -26.35 -25.83 1.56
C SER A 45 -25.51 -24.62 1.17
N ARG A 46 -25.77 -23.42 1.73
CA ARG A 46 -24.87 -22.25 1.62
C ARG A 46 -23.49 -22.53 2.19
N PHE A 47 -23.36 -23.40 3.20
CA PHE A 47 -22.09 -23.71 3.84
C PHE A 47 -21.41 -24.99 3.30
N SER A 48 -22.14 -25.92 2.67
CA SER A 48 -21.61 -27.26 2.38
C SER A 48 -20.94 -27.46 1.00
N SER A 49 -21.19 -26.62 -0.01
CA SER A 49 -20.50 -26.71 -1.32
C SER A 49 -19.75 -25.47 -1.87
N PRO A 50 -19.54 -24.35 -1.15
CA PRO A 50 -18.99 -23.14 -1.77
C PRO A 50 -17.51 -23.24 -2.16
N PHE A 51 -16.59 -23.84 -1.37
CA PHE A 51 -15.17 -23.71 -1.73
C PHE A 51 -14.62 -24.61 -2.81
N ARG A 52 -15.15 -25.81 -3.08
CA ARG A 52 -14.66 -26.54 -4.26
C ARG A 52 -14.99 -25.75 -5.53
N ARG A 53 -16.20 -25.17 -5.57
CA ARG A 53 -16.64 -24.28 -6.65
C ARG A 53 -15.84 -22.98 -6.68
N ASN A 54 -15.69 -22.27 -5.56
CA ASN A 54 -14.92 -21.02 -5.51
C ASN A 54 -13.45 -21.26 -5.84
N LEU A 55 -12.87 -22.36 -5.36
CA LEU A 55 -11.50 -22.73 -5.68
C LEU A 55 -11.35 -23.04 -7.17
N ALA A 56 -12.26 -23.80 -7.77
CA ALA A 56 -12.23 -24.03 -9.22
C ALA A 56 -12.38 -22.73 -10.02
N LEU A 57 -13.28 -21.84 -9.59
CA LEU A 57 -13.50 -20.52 -10.20
C LEU A 57 -12.30 -19.58 -10.06
N LEU A 58 -11.49 -19.73 -9.01
CA LEU A 58 -10.27 -18.94 -8.82
C LEU A 58 -9.07 -19.58 -9.52
N LEU A 59 -8.89 -20.91 -9.41
CA LEU A 59 -7.76 -21.63 -9.99
C LEU A 59 -7.74 -21.55 -11.51
N GLY A 60 -8.88 -21.64 -12.19
CA GLY A 60 -8.92 -21.57 -13.66
C GLY A 60 -8.35 -20.26 -14.21
N PRO A 61 -8.92 -19.10 -13.86
CA PRO A 61 -8.38 -17.79 -14.22
C PRO A 61 -6.96 -17.55 -13.70
N SER A 62 -6.66 -17.92 -12.45
CA SER A 62 -5.31 -17.75 -11.90
C SER A 62 -4.27 -18.58 -12.64
N ALA A 63 -4.59 -19.82 -13.02
CA ALA A 63 -3.70 -20.66 -13.83
C ALA A 63 -3.53 -20.07 -15.23
N ALA A 64 -4.60 -19.57 -15.85
CA ALA A 64 -4.51 -18.90 -17.16
C ALA A 64 -3.62 -17.65 -17.09
N VAL A 65 -3.83 -16.78 -16.10
CA VAL A 65 -2.99 -15.59 -15.87
C VAL A 65 -1.55 -15.99 -15.58
N TRP A 66 -1.33 -17.00 -14.74
CA TRP A 66 0.02 -17.47 -14.42
C TRP A 66 0.73 -18.06 -15.65
N LEU A 67 0.04 -18.84 -16.48
CA LEU A 67 0.58 -19.33 -17.76
C LEU A 67 0.93 -18.19 -18.71
N LEU A 68 0.09 -17.14 -18.77
CA LEU A 68 0.40 -15.93 -19.56
C LEU A 68 1.62 -15.20 -19.01
N LEU A 69 1.76 -15.08 -17.69
CA LEU A 69 2.92 -14.44 -17.05
C LEU A 69 4.20 -15.29 -17.19
N LEU A 70 4.08 -16.61 -17.19
CA LEU A 70 5.19 -17.52 -17.47
C LEU A 70 5.61 -17.43 -18.95
N GLY A 71 4.63 -17.40 -19.85
CA GLY A 71 4.85 -17.19 -21.27
C GLY A 71 5.50 -15.83 -21.55
N SER A 72 5.06 -14.77 -20.87
CA SER A 72 5.68 -13.44 -20.98
C SER A 72 7.10 -13.43 -20.41
N ARG A 73 7.35 -14.08 -19.27
CA ARG A 73 8.71 -14.24 -18.72
C ARG A 73 9.63 -14.94 -19.68
N TRP A 74 9.19 -16.05 -20.25
CA TRP A 74 9.99 -16.80 -21.20
C TRP A 74 10.22 -15.99 -22.48
N ARG A 75 9.18 -15.33 -23.00
CA ARG A 75 9.27 -14.51 -24.21
C ARG A 75 10.23 -13.35 -24.05
N TYR A 76 10.20 -12.70 -22.88
CA TYR A 76 10.92 -11.47 -22.55
C TYR A 76 12.05 -11.67 -21.53
N ALA A 77 12.65 -12.87 -21.50
CA ALA A 77 13.83 -13.15 -20.68
C ALA A 77 15.09 -12.44 -21.19
N ASP A 78 15.09 -12.09 -22.47
CA ASP A 78 16.18 -11.45 -23.19
C ASP A 78 16.02 -9.92 -23.19
N GLU A 79 17.11 -9.22 -22.90
CA GLU A 79 17.18 -7.77 -22.87
C GLU A 79 16.82 -7.14 -24.22
N GLU A 80 17.30 -7.71 -25.32
CA GLU A 80 17.04 -7.18 -26.66
C GLU A 80 15.54 -7.23 -27.00
N ARG A 81 14.86 -8.29 -26.55
CA ARG A 81 13.42 -8.46 -26.76
C ARG A 81 12.59 -7.50 -25.93
N LEU A 82 13.03 -7.19 -24.72
CA LEU A 82 12.40 -6.18 -23.87
C LEU A 82 12.53 -4.79 -24.47
N LYS A 83 13.73 -4.42 -24.93
CA LYS A 83 13.99 -3.14 -25.62
C LYS A 83 13.20 -3.04 -26.92
N SER A 84 13.16 -4.12 -27.69
CA SER A 84 12.34 -4.20 -28.90
C SER A 84 10.86 -4.03 -28.59
N LEU A 85 10.34 -4.68 -27.55
CA LEU A 85 8.95 -4.50 -27.13
C LEU A 85 8.69 -3.05 -26.71
N GLU A 86 9.56 -2.43 -25.92
CA GLU A 86 9.41 -1.04 -25.49
C GLU A 86 9.29 -0.07 -26.67
N SER A 87 10.07 -0.31 -27.74
CA SER A 87 10.04 0.50 -28.97
C SER A 87 8.75 0.33 -29.80
N GLN A 88 7.96 -0.72 -29.56
CA GLN A 88 6.71 -0.96 -30.30
C GLN A 88 5.55 -0.15 -29.74
N SER A 89 4.58 0.20 -30.61
CA SER A 89 3.34 0.85 -30.19
C SER A 89 2.61 0.00 -29.15
N GLY A 90 2.36 0.59 -27.97
CA GLY A 90 1.71 -0.08 -26.84
C GLY A 90 2.60 -1.03 -26.04
N GLY A 91 3.84 -1.30 -26.47
CA GLY A 91 4.72 -2.23 -25.77
C GLY A 91 5.15 -1.73 -24.40
N ALA A 92 5.40 -0.44 -24.23
CA ALA A 92 5.65 0.15 -22.92
C ALA A 92 4.45 0.03 -21.96
N MET A 93 3.22 0.17 -22.45
CA MET A 93 2.02 -0.04 -21.63
C MET A 93 1.93 -1.50 -21.15
N LEU A 94 2.28 -2.46 -22.02
CA LEU A 94 2.36 -3.87 -21.64
C LEU A 94 3.45 -4.09 -20.59
N LEU A 95 4.60 -3.45 -20.74
CA LEU A 95 5.68 -3.51 -19.75
C LEU A 95 5.29 -2.89 -18.41
N ASP A 96 4.54 -1.79 -18.40
CA ASP A 96 4.02 -1.15 -17.18
C ASP A 96 3.02 -2.06 -16.47
N LEU A 97 2.14 -2.71 -17.25
CA LEU A 97 1.22 -3.70 -16.73
C LEU A 97 1.98 -4.87 -16.11
N LEU A 98 2.98 -5.42 -16.79
CA LEU A 98 3.83 -6.51 -16.28
C LEU A 98 4.68 -6.12 -15.05
N ALA A 99 5.04 -4.84 -14.91
CA ALA A 99 5.75 -4.31 -13.75
C ALA A 99 4.82 -4.04 -12.56
N TRP A 100 3.50 -4.07 -12.78
CA TRP A 100 2.54 -3.65 -11.77
C TRP A 100 2.55 -4.58 -10.55
N ARG A 101 2.48 -3.99 -9.36
CA ARG A 101 2.58 -4.71 -8.08
C ARG A 101 1.60 -5.87 -7.95
N PHE A 102 0.38 -5.70 -8.44
CA PHE A 102 -0.64 -6.74 -8.39
C PHE A 102 -0.25 -7.98 -9.21
N LEU A 103 0.26 -7.80 -10.44
CA LEU A 103 0.72 -8.90 -11.27
C LEU A 103 1.98 -9.57 -10.70
N ALA A 104 2.77 -8.82 -9.93
CA ALA A 104 3.92 -9.34 -9.20
C ALA A 104 3.54 -10.37 -8.10
N HIS A 105 2.30 -10.37 -7.59
CA HIS A 105 1.80 -11.41 -6.66
C HIS A 105 1.19 -12.62 -7.40
N LEU A 106 0.96 -12.51 -8.71
CA LEU A 106 0.22 -13.50 -9.51
C LEU A 106 1.09 -14.34 -10.44
N GLY A 107 2.36 -14.00 -10.63
CA GLY A 107 3.21 -14.75 -11.55
C GLY A 107 4.69 -14.45 -11.42
N PRO A 108 5.51 -15.12 -12.24
CA PRO A 108 6.94 -15.05 -12.09
C PRO A 108 7.44 -13.64 -12.40
N TYR A 109 8.35 -13.16 -11.56
CA TYR A 109 8.72 -11.76 -11.48
C TYR A 109 9.47 -11.29 -12.75
N GLN A 110 9.00 -10.21 -13.39
CA GLN A 110 9.66 -9.63 -14.57
C GLN A 110 10.69 -8.57 -14.23
N ILE A 111 10.60 -7.99 -13.04
CA ILE A 111 11.44 -6.85 -12.68
C ILE A 111 12.94 -7.16 -12.72
N PRO A 112 13.49 -8.37 -12.40
CA PRO A 112 14.90 -8.62 -12.66
C PRO A 112 15.23 -8.53 -14.15
N ASN A 113 14.33 -8.96 -15.04
CA ASN A 113 14.54 -8.81 -16.47
C ASN A 113 14.46 -7.31 -16.87
N PHE A 114 13.55 -6.53 -16.27
CA PHE A 114 13.46 -5.09 -16.51
C PHE A 114 14.67 -4.31 -16.01
N SER A 115 15.17 -4.66 -14.84
CA SER A 115 16.39 -4.10 -14.25
C SER A 115 17.61 -4.45 -15.10
N ARG A 116 17.75 -5.71 -15.54
CA ARG A 116 18.83 -6.15 -16.45
C ARG A 116 18.76 -5.47 -17.80
N ALA A 117 17.55 -5.32 -18.35
CA ALA A 117 17.32 -4.61 -19.60
C ALA A 117 17.45 -3.08 -19.48
N LYS A 118 17.81 -2.58 -18.28
CA LYS A 118 18.05 -1.17 -17.98
C LYS A 118 16.89 -0.25 -18.35
N LEU A 119 15.66 -0.71 -18.16
CA LEU A 119 14.44 0.06 -18.49
C LEU A 119 14.22 1.30 -17.61
N HIS A 120 15.14 1.59 -16.68
CA HIS A 120 15.19 2.84 -15.91
C HIS A 120 15.97 3.95 -16.62
N GLU A 121 16.89 3.61 -17.54
CA GLU A 121 17.75 4.60 -18.19
C GLU A 121 16.95 5.61 -19.00
N ASP A 122 16.00 5.16 -19.82
CA ASP A 122 15.24 6.04 -20.70
C ASP A 122 14.32 6.99 -19.93
N PRO A 123 13.56 6.54 -18.90
CA PRO A 123 12.86 7.46 -18.00
C PRO A 123 13.79 8.49 -17.33
N LEU A 124 14.99 8.10 -16.90
CA LEU A 124 15.94 9.03 -16.28
C LEU A 124 16.49 10.04 -17.29
N LYS A 125 16.80 9.60 -18.52
CA LYS A 125 17.20 10.49 -19.62
C LYS A 125 16.10 11.48 -19.97
N MET A 126 14.86 11.01 -20.12
CA MET A 126 13.70 11.88 -20.39
C MET A 126 13.56 12.96 -19.31
N LEU A 127 13.73 12.60 -18.03
CA LEU A 127 13.63 13.57 -16.93
C LEU A 127 14.76 14.61 -16.88
N GLN A 128 15.87 14.38 -17.59
CA GLN A 128 16.94 15.37 -17.76
C GLN A 128 16.62 16.37 -18.88
N GLU A 129 15.65 16.08 -19.75
CA GLU A 129 15.31 16.98 -20.85
C GLU A 129 14.61 18.25 -20.33
N PRO A 130 15.11 19.45 -20.70
CA PRO A 130 14.57 20.71 -20.17
C PRO A 130 13.15 21.01 -20.68
N VAL A 131 12.78 20.46 -21.83
CA VAL A 131 11.48 20.67 -22.49
C VAL A 131 10.78 19.32 -22.64
N LEU A 132 10.38 18.73 -21.52
CA LEU A 132 9.62 17.48 -21.49
C LEU A 132 8.12 17.78 -21.39
N LEU A 133 7.30 17.11 -22.20
CA LEU A 133 5.85 17.28 -22.12
C LEU A 133 5.30 16.66 -20.82
N ASP A 134 4.27 17.24 -20.24
CA ASP A 134 3.71 16.79 -18.94
C ASP A 134 3.34 15.29 -18.94
N HIS A 135 2.74 14.79 -20.02
CA HIS A 135 2.35 13.38 -20.12
C HIS A 135 3.56 12.42 -20.22
N GLU A 136 4.66 12.86 -20.84
CA GLU A 136 5.91 12.10 -20.92
C GLU A 136 6.59 12.08 -19.55
N ARG A 137 6.58 13.21 -18.83
CA ARG A 137 7.05 13.30 -17.45
C ARG A 137 6.27 12.38 -16.51
N VAL A 138 4.94 12.40 -16.58
CA VAL A 138 4.08 11.49 -15.79
C VAL A 138 4.42 10.03 -16.09
N ARG A 139 4.61 9.69 -17.37
CA ARG A 139 4.95 8.32 -17.77
C ARG A 139 6.33 7.90 -17.23
N ALA A 140 7.34 8.75 -17.38
CA ALA A 140 8.68 8.50 -16.86
C ALA A 140 8.67 8.32 -15.33
N LEU A 141 7.96 9.20 -14.60
CA LEU A 141 7.81 9.10 -13.15
C LEU A 141 7.06 7.84 -12.73
N ASN A 142 5.96 7.48 -13.40
CA ASN A 142 5.23 6.24 -13.10
C ASN A 142 6.09 5.00 -13.30
N ARG A 143 6.92 4.98 -14.35
CA ARG A 143 7.85 3.89 -14.65
C ARG A 143 8.91 3.76 -13.55
N LEU A 144 9.52 4.88 -13.18
CA LEU A 144 10.52 4.91 -12.11
C LEU A 144 9.92 4.57 -10.75
N GLU A 145 8.68 5.01 -10.47
CA GLU A 145 7.95 4.64 -9.27
C GLU A 145 7.79 3.12 -9.21
N GLN A 146 7.28 2.47 -10.26
CA GLN A 146 7.12 1.01 -10.27
C GLN A 146 8.43 0.25 -9.99
N LEU A 147 9.56 0.74 -10.52
CA LEU A 147 10.88 0.15 -10.26
C LEU A 147 11.37 0.46 -8.84
N SER A 148 11.26 1.72 -8.38
CA SER A 148 11.74 2.14 -7.06
C SER A 148 11.01 1.44 -5.93
N GLN A 149 9.75 1.05 -6.15
CA GLN A 149 8.96 0.35 -5.15
C GLN A 149 9.57 -1.00 -4.71
N ARG A 150 10.59 -1.50 -5.41
CA ARG A 150 11.19 -2.82 -5.17
C ARG A 150 12.66 -2.67 -4.81
N ARG A 151 13.01 -3.06 -3.58
CA ARG A 151 14.37 -2.94 -3.04
C ARG A 151 15.45 -3.50 -3.97
N MET A 152 15.25 -4.70 -4.50
CA MET A 152 16.21 -5.32 -5.42
C MET A 152 16.34 -4.54 -6.74
N ALA A 153 15.26 -3.98 -7.28
CA ALA A 153 15.33 -3.21 -8.52
C ALA A 153 16.09 -1.88 -8.34
N VAL A 154 15.98 -1.28 -7.15
CA VAL A 154 16.74 -0.07 -6.79
C VAL A 154 18.24 -0.32 -6.83
N GLN A 155 18.71 -1.50 -6.40
CA GLN A 155 20.13 -1.86 -6.44
C GLN A 155 20.71 -1.91 -7.86
N PHE A 156 19.86 -2.06 -8.88
CA PHE A 156 20.25 -2.04 -10.29
C PHE A 156 20.10 -0.66 -10.94
N LEU A 157 19.66 0.38 -10.21
CA LEU A 157 19.60 1.72 -10.76
C LEU A 157 21.02 2.28 -10.93
N ALA A 158 21.36 2.62 -12.17
CA ALA A 158 22.63 3.24 -12.52
C ALA A 158 22.38 4.54 -13.31
N PRO A 159 23.33 5.49 -13.28
CA PRO A 159 23.31 6.61 -14.22
C PRO A 159 23.29 6.11 -15.67
N ALA A 160 22.68 6.89 -16.56
CA ALA A 160 22.57 6.55 -17.98
C ALA A 160 23.95 6.30 -18.61
N GLY A 161 24.13 5.13 -19.22
CA GLY A 161 25.39 4.76 -19.88
C GLY A 161 26.47 4.19 -18.95
N GLU A 162 26.23 4.16 -17.64
CA GLU A 162 27.13 3.51 -16.68
C GLU A 162 26.70 2.05 -16.44
N GLN A 163 27.67 1.19 -16.13
CA GLN A 163 27.35 -0.11 -15.56
C GLN A 163 26.94 0.08 -14.10
N PRO A 164 26.04 -0.77 -13.58
CA PRO A 164 25.76 -0.84 -12.15
C PRO A 164 27.04 -1.27 -11.42
N SER A 165 27.88 -0.29 -11.11
CA SER A 165 28.98 -0.43 -10.17
C SER A 165 28.38 -0.50 -8.75
N PRO A 166 29.11 -1.01 -7.75
CA PRO A 166 28.71 -0.95 -6.34
C PRO A 166 28.75 0.51 -5.82
N GLY A 167 27.99 1.39 -6.46
CA GLY A 167 27.83 2.80 -6.16
C GLY A 167 26.41 3.11 -5.71
N SER A 168 26.24 4.28 -5.09
CA SER A 168 24.95 4.72 -4.55
C SER A 168 23.87 4.83 -5.64
N PRO A 169 22.73 4.12 -5.51
CA PRO A 169 21.54 4.30 -6.36
C PRO A 169 21.03 5.76 -6.39
N LEU A 170 21.43 6.58 -5.41
CA LEU A 170 21.08 8.00 -5.34
C LEU A 170 21.73 8.82 -6.46
N ARG A 171 22.86 8.38 -7.01
CA ARG A 171 23.48 9.03 -8.18
C ARG A 171 22.60 8.91 -9.41
N ALA A 172 21.97 7.76 -9.62
CA ALA A 172 21.08 7.55 -10.76
C ALA A 172 19.87 8.50 -10.73
N ILE A 173 19.36 8.81 -9.54
CA ILE A 173 18.20 9.69 -9.34
C ILE A 173 18.58 11.16 -9.06
N GLU A 174 19.83 11.57 -9.31
CA GLU A 174 20.26 12.96 -9.17
C GLU A 174 19.33 13.97 -9.88
N PRO A 175 18.81 13.71 -11.10
CA PRO A 175 17.86 14.62 -11.74
C PRO A 175 16.58 14.85 -10.91
N LEU A 176 16.11 13.80 -10.21
CA LEU A 176 14.95 13.91 -9.32
C LEU A 176 15.30 14.71 -8.07
N LEU A 177 16.51 14.54 -7.51
CA LEU A 177 16.98 15.33 -6.38
C LEU A 177 17.05 16.82 -6.74
N PHE A 178 17.53 17.17 -7.93
CA PHE A 178 17.54 18.54 -8.42
C PHE A 178 16.12 19.08 -8.60
N ASP A 179 15.24 18.41 -9.36
CA ASP A 179 13.87 18.88 -9.61
C ASP A 179 13.06 19.06 -8.30
N THR A 180 13.37 18.24 -7.29
CA THR A 180 12.64 18.21 -6.02
C THR A 180 13.20 19.19 -4.99
N PHE A 181 14.54 19.33 -4.90
CA PHE A 181 15.22 20.06 -3.83
C PHE A 181 15.90 21.35 -4.26
N TYR A 182 16.15 21.54 -5.54
CA TYR A 182 16.75 22.76 -6.04
C TYR A 182 15.69 23.86 -6.08
N THR A 183 15.85 24.86 -5.21
CA THR A 183 14.98 26.04 -5.18
C THR A 183 15.50 27.08 -6.16
N ASP A 184 14.89 27.15 -7.33
CA ASP A 184 15.03 28.32 -8.20
C ASP A 184 14.12 29.45 -7.65
N GLU A 185 14.64 30.66 -7.49
CA GLU A 185 13.88 31.83 -7.03
C GLU A 185 12.67 32.09 -7.93
N ALA A 186 12.75 31.73 -9.22
CA ALA A 186 11.65 31.80 -10.17
C ALA A 186 10.50 30.82 -9.84
N SER A 187 10.78 29.69 -9.18
CA SER A 187 9.78 28.67 -8.82
C SER A 187 8.88 29.12 -7.66
N ALA A 188 9.24 30.14 -6.89
CA ALA A 188 8.45 30.63 -5.76
C ALA A 188 7.15 31.35 -6.17
N THR A 189 6.99 31.63 -7.47
CA THR A 189 5.82 32.34 -8.02
C THR A 189 4.75 31.43 -8.64
N LYS A 190 4.97 30.11 -8.69
CA LYS A 190 4.01 29.17 -9.27
C LYS A 190 2.81 28.97 -8.34
N THR A 191 1.60 29.08 -8.89
CA THR A 191 0.33 28.82 -8.19
C THR A 191 0.22 27.35 -7.76
N ALA A 192 -0.25 27.12 -6.54
CA ALA A 192 -0.50 25.78 -6.01
C ALA A 192 -1.60 25.05 -6.80
N GLY A 193 -1.42 23.75 -7.06
CA GLY A 193 -2.35 22.89 -7.78
C GLY A 193 -2.02 22.66 -9.26
N THR A 194 -0.79 22.90 -9.68
CA THR A 194 -0.34 22.65 -11.06
C THR A 194 0.16 21.21 -11.26
N SER A 195 0.29 20.75 -12.51
CA SER A 195 0.90 19.45 -12.85
C SER A 195 2.28 19.27 -12.21
N SER A 196 3.02 20.36 -12.04
CA SER A 196 4.30 20.43 -11.32
C SER A 196 4.23 19.88 -9.89
N ASP A 197 3.13 20.05 -9.18
CA ASP A 197 2.99 19.61 -7.79
C ASP A 197 2.79 18.09 -7.70
N SER A 198 2.00 17.51 -8.61
CA SER A 198 1.85 16.06 -8.71
C SER A 198 3.17 15.38 -9.11
N HIS A 199 3.96 16.02 -9.97
CA HIS A 199 5.29 15.52 -10.35
C HIS A 199 6.23 15.52 -9.14
N ARG A 200 6.32 16.63 -8.40
CA ARG A 200 7.13 16.70 -7.16
C ARG A 200 6.71 15.68 -6.11
N ALA A 201 5.40 15.42 -5.98
CA ALA A 201 4.91 14.39 -5.07
C ALA A 201 5.30 12.96 -5.51
N ALA A 202 5.32 12.67 -6.82
CA ALA A 202 5.84 11.41 -7.33
C ALA A 202 7.36 11.29 -7.15
N SER A 203 8.12 12.34 -7.49
CA SER A 203 9.57 12.40 -7.30
C SER A 203 9.97 12.17 -5.84
N ALA A 204 9.30 12.83 -4.89
CA ALA A 204 9.57 12.63 -3.46
C ALA A 204 9.33 11.18 -2.99
N ARG A 205 8.30 10.51 -3.54
CA ARG A 205 8.02 9.09 -3.25
C ARG A 205 9.10 8.18 -3.82
N ILE A 206 9.51 8.42 -5.07
CA ILE A 206 10.62 7.68 -5.71
C ILE A 206 11.91 7.86 -4.91
N ILE A 207 12.25 9.10 -4.53
CA ILE A 207 13.44 9.40 -3.72
C ILE A 207 13.39 8.64 -2.39
N LEU A 208 12.25 8.66 -1.70
CA LEU A 208 12.09 7.92 -0.44
C LEU A 208 12.26 6.41 -0.65
N ASP A 209 11.62 5.83 -1.66
CA ASP A 209 11.73 4.42 -2.00
C ASP A 209 13.20 4.02 -2.28
N VAL A 210 13.93 4.85 -3.04
CA VAL A 210 15.36 4.61 -3.33
C VAL A 210 16.22 4.72 -2.09
N VAL A 211 16.03 5.76 -1.27
CA VAL A 211 16.78 5.96 -0.02
C VAL A 211 16.52 4.84 0.96
N THR A 212 15.28 4.36 1.08
CA THR A 212 14.92 3.28 2.00
C THR A 212 15.44 1.92 1.53
N ALA A 213 15.47 1.68 0.22
CA ALA A 213 16.03 0.45 -0.37
C ALA A 213 17.56 0.38 -0.32
N SER A 214 18.23 1.53 -0.35
CA SER A 214 19.70 1.64 -0.29
C SER A 214 20.23 1.35 1.12
N GLU A 215 21.41 0.73 1.24
CA GLU A 215 22.05 0.56 2.54
C GLU A 215 22.49 1.92 3.13
N PRO A 216 22.55 2.08 4.46
CA PRO A 216 22.93 3.35 5.09
C PRO A 216 24.27 3.92 4.62
N GLU A 217 25.23 3.05 4.28
CA GLU A 217 26.56 3.45 3.79
C GLU A 217 26.49 4.09 2.39
N ASP A 218 25.55 3.63 1.57
CA ASP A 218 25.34 4.10 0.20
C ASP A 218 24.45 5.34 0.12
N ARG A 219 23.94 5.86 1.24
CA ARG A 219 23.02 7.01 1.24
C ARG A 219 23.70 8.38 1.28
N SER A 220 25.02 8.45 1.05
CA SER A 220 25.74 9.72 1.06
C SER A 220 25.21 10.67 -0.02
N VAL A 221 24.84 11.88 0.37
CA VAL A 221 24.33 12.91 -0.55
C VAL A 221 25.11 14.22 -0.41
N PRO A 222 25.15 15.06 -1.46
CA PRO A 222 25.71 16.40 -1.35
C PRO A 222 24.99 17.26 -0.28
N PRO A 223 25.68 18.18 0.40
CA PRO A 223 25.07 19.06 1.43
C PRO A 223 23.87 19.88 0.93
N TRP A 224 23.85 20.24 -0.36
CA TRP A 224 22.74 20.98 -0.96
C TRP A 224 21.43 20.19 -0.96
N VAL A 225 21.48 18.85 -1.00
CA VAL A 225 20.28 18.00 -0.91
C VAL A 225 19.66 18.11 0.48
N LEU A 226 20.49 18.10 1.53
CA LEU A 226 20.03 18.21 2.92
C LEU A 226 19.44 19.59 3.20
N SER A 227 20.11 20.66 2.73
CA SER A 227 19.62 22.03 2.83
C SER A 227 18.34 22.24 2.01
N GLY A 228 18.31 21.78 0.76
CA GLY A 228 17.15 21.88 -0.12
C GLY A 228 15.93 21.14 0.45
N LEU A 229 16.12 19.93 0.99
CA LEU A 229 15.04 19.16 1.64
C LEU A 229 14.33 19.93 2.76
N VAL A 230 15.07 20.72 3.55
CA VAL A 230 14.47 21.52 4.64
C VAL A 230 13.97 22.89 4.18
N ALA A 231 14.58 23.47 3.14
CA ALA A 231 14.29 24.81 2.64
C ALA A 231 13.15 24.89 1.63
N VAL A 232 12.92 23.84 0.83
CA VAL A 232 11.85 23.80 -0.18
C VAL A 232 10.50 24.06 0.47
N LYS A 233 9.63 24.80 -0.21
CA LYS A 233 8.24 25.09 0.23
C LYS A 233 7.24 24.49 -0.74
N GLY A 234 5.98 24.41 -0.34
CA GLY A 234 4.90 23.87 -1.17
C GLY A 234 4.78 22.35 -1.18
N LEU A 235 4.10 21.81 -2.20
CA LEU A 235 3.79 20.39 -2.34
C LEU A 235 5.05 19.58 -2.70
N PRO A 236 5.22 18.34 -2.17
CA PRO A 236 4.32 17.61 -1.26
C PRO A 236 4.55 17.91 0.23
N TRP A 237 5.44 18.83 0.57
CA TRP A 237 6.00 18.94 1.91
C TRP A 237 5.14 19.73 2.92
N GLU A 238 4.40 20.71 2.43
CA GLU A 238 3.51 21.54 3.26
C GLU A 238 2.05 21.05 3.24
N VAL A 239 1.82 19.81 2.77
CA VAL A 239 0.52 19.10 2.84
C VAL A 239 0.27 18.61 4.26
N GLY A 240 0.11 19.55 5.19
CA GLY A 240 -0.18 19.25 6.58
C GLY A 240 0.87 18.33 7.26
N PRO A 241 0.45 17.57 8.28
CA PRO A 241 1.25 16.58 8.98
C PRO A 241 1.93 15.56 8.06
N GLN A 242 1.23 15.03 7.05
CA GLN A 242 1.79 14.00 6.17
C GLN A 242 3.00 14.48 5.36
N GLY A 243 2.90 15.67 4.75
CA GLY A 243 4.01 16.25 4.00
C GLY A 243 5.23 16.53 4.89
N SER A 244 4.98 17.02 6.10
CA SER A 244 6.02 17.30 7.07
C SER A 244 6.71 16.02 7.54
N GLU A 245 5.95 14.93 7.74
CA GLU A 245 6.51 13.63 8.12
C GLU A 245 7.27 12.95 7.00
N LEU A 246 6.82 13.06 5.76
CA LEU A 246 7.56 12.61 4.59
C LEU A 246 8.94 13.29 4.56
N ARG A 247 8.98 14.60 4.79
CA ARG A 247 10.23 15.37 4.88
C ARG A 247 11.13 14.88 6.03
N SER A 248 10.60 14.84 7.25
CA SER A 248 11.37 14.41 8.43
C SER A 248 11.86 12.97 8.31
N THR A 249 11.06 12.10 7.71
CA THR A 249 11.40 10.72 7.39
C THR A 249 12.58 10.64 6.45
N LEU A 250 12.49 11.34 5.31
CA LEU A 250 13.53 11.31 4.29
C LEU A 250 14.85 11.84 4.86
N LEU A 251 14.77 12.95 5.60
CA LEU A 251 15.93 13.53 6.30
C LEU A 251 16.52 12.51 7.28
N LEU A 252 15.69 11.88 8.12
CA LEU A 252 16.15 10.88 9.08
C LEU A 252 16.86 9.70 8.40
N GLN A 253 16.33 9.20 7.28
CA GLN A 253 16.93 8.07 6.56
C GLN A 253 18.29 8.44 5.93
N LEU A 254 18.45 9.68 5.46
CA LEU A 254 19.73 10.21 4.99
C LEU A 254 20.73 10.42 6.13
N LEU A 255 20.27 10.92 7.29
CA LEU A 255 21.12 11.16 8.47
C LEU A 255 21.64 9.87 9.11
N ARG A 256 21.07 8.69 8.80
CA ARG A 256 21.64 7.41 9.23
C ARG A 256 23.06 7.19 8.71
N THR A 257 23.45 7.85 7.61
CA THR A 257 24.82 7.88 7.10
C THR A 257 25.68 8.87 7.92
N PRO A 258 26.84 8.45 8.47
CA PRO A 258 27.70 9.35 9.26
C PRO A 258 28.16 10.61 8.50
N SER A 259 28.51 10.49 7.21
CA SER A 259 28.94 11.63 6.38
C SER A 259 27.85 12.70 6.27
N ASN A 260 26.60 12.28 6.04
CA ASN A 260 25.45 13.19 5.98
C ASN A 260 25.16 13.85 7.34
N SER A 261 25.31 13.11 8.45
CA SER A 261 25.15 13.66 9.80
C SER A 261 26.20 14.74 10.12
N MET A 262 27.46 14.50 9.74
CA MET A 262 28.53 15.51 9.89
C MET A 262 28.27 16.73 9.00
N ALA A 263 27.87 16.52 7.74
CA ALA A 263 27.51 17.63 6.85
C ALA A 263 26.33 18.44 7.39
N ALA A 264 25.29 17.77 7.89
CA ALA A 264 24.11 18.41 8.49
C ALA A 264 24.46 19.31 9.67
N ALA A 265 25.43 18.92 10.51
CA ALA A 265 25.90 19.73 11.64
C ALA A 265 26.45 21.11 11.20
N THR A 266 26.95 21.21 9.97
CA THR A 266 27.48 22.46 9.40
C THR A 266 26.42 23.32 8.71
N LEU A 267 25.18 22.83 8.59
CA LEU A 267 24.09 23.49 7.87
C LEU A 267 23.07 24.09 8.86
N PRO A 268 23.06 25.44 9.06
CA PRO A 268 22.21 26.08 10.06
C PRO A 268 20.72 25.79 9.87
N ASP A 269 20.25 25.76 8.62
CA ASP A 269 18.83 25.49 8.30
C ASP A 269 18.42 24.07 8.70
N VAL A 270 19.32 23.09 8.53
CA VAL A 270 19.06 21.70 8.91
C VAL A 270 19.06 21.56 10.43
N CYS A 271 20.03 22.15 11.12
CA CYS A 271 20.06 22.17 12.59
C CYS A 271 18.81 22.84 13.18
N LYS A 272 18.41 23.99 12.62
CA LYS A 272 17.18 24.70 13.01
C LYS A 272 15.93 23.85 12.75
N TYR A 273 15.87 23.16 11.61
CA TYR A 273 14.78 22.26 11.30
C TYR A 273 14.69 21.08 12.29
N LEU A 274 15.82 20.47 12.64
CA LEU A 274 15.88 19.37 13.61
C LEU A 274 15.58 19.82 15.05
N ALA A 275 15.86 21.08 15.39
CA ALA A 275 15.53 21.69 16.68
C ALA A 275 14.03 22.03 16.81
N HIS A 276 13.25 22.00 15.72
CA HIS A 276 11.82 22.27 15.79
C HIS A 276 11.07 21.23 16.64
N THR A 277 9.98 21.69 17.25
CA THR A 277 9.12 20.83 18.10
C THR A 277 8.25 19.85 17.32
N GLY A 278 8.33 19.89 15.98
CA GLY A 278 7.51 19.09 15.06
C GLY A 278 6.07 19.61 14.92
N PHE A 279 5.39 19.11 13.90
CA PHE A 279 4.00 19.47 13.63
C PHE A 279 3.05 18.56 14.42
N LYS A 280 2.08 19.15 15.15
CA LYS A 280 1.15 18.43 16.05
C LYS A 280 -0.32 18.46 15.61
N LYS A 281 -0.64 19.09 14.47
CA LYS A 281 -2.04 19.26 14.05
C LYS A 281 -2.62 17.91 13.64
N LYS A 282 -3.86 17.60 14.06
CA LYS A 282 -4.63 16.50 13.46
C LYS A 282 -5.11 16.96 12.09
N GLU A 283 -4.97 16.12 11.07
CA GLU A 283 -5.55 16.45 9.76
C GLU A 283 -7.07 16.37 9.81
N GLU A 284 -7.70 17.42 9.30
CA GLU A 284 -9.10 17.41 8.93
C GLU A 284 -9.22 16.73 7.57
N THR A 285 -9.30 15.40 7.59
CA THR A 285 -9.61 14.61 6.39
C THR A 285 -11.01 14.05 6.47
N VAL A 286 -11.51 13.56 5.33
CA VAL A 286 -12.76 12.77 5.27
C VAL A 286 -12.69 11.53 6.16
N TRP A 287 -11.49 11.14 6.63
CA TRP A 287 -11.29 10.02 7.54
C TRP A 287 -10.32 10.38 8.70
N PRO A 288 -10.77 11.12 9.73
CA PRO A 288 -9.90 11.64 10.80
C PRO A 288 -9.16 10.56 11.60
N LEU A 289 -9.80 9.40 11.83
CA LEU A 289 -9.16 8.24 12.48
C LEU A 289 -7.96 7.73 11.67
N LYS A 290 -8.06 7.72 10.33
CA LYS A 290 -7.00 7.28 9.43
C LYS A 290 -5.81 8.23 9.51
N ALA A 291 -6.06 9.54 9.40
CA ALA A 291 -5.00 10.53 9.54
C ALA A 291 -4.33 10.46 10.92
N TYR A 292 -5.09 10.25 11.99
CA TYR A 292 -4.54 10.06 13.33
C TYR A 292 -3.65 8.81 13.44
N LEU A 293 -4.03 7.70 12.80
CA LEU A 293 -3.25 6.46 12.78
C LEU A 293 -2.04 6.52 11.83
N LEU A 294 -1.92 7.55 11.00
CA LEU A 294 -0.84 7.67 10.01
C LEU A 294 0.04 8.90 10.23
N SER A 295 -0.25 9.73 11.22
CA SER A 295 0.51 10.96 11.52
C SER A 295 0.75 11.16 13.00
N GLY A 296 1.54 12.16 13.37
CA GLY A 296 1.98 12.49 14.73
C GLY A 296 3.37 11.97 15.10
N GLU A 297 4.15 11.49 14.14
CA GLU A 297 5.51 10.96 14.31
C GLU A 297 6.59 12.03 14.23
N ASN A 298 6.27 13.14 13.56
CA ASN A 298 7.23 14.18 13.21
C ASN A 298 8.16 14.59 14.37
N PRO A 299 7.65 14.89 15.59
CA PRO A 299 8.51 15.27 16.71
C PRO A 299 9.54 14.19 17.08
N ASP A 300 9.17 12.92 16.98
CA ASP A 300 10.07 11.80 17.29
C ASP A 300 11.09 11.57 16.17
N LEU A 301 10.71 11.77 14.91
CA LEU A 301 11.62 11.72 13.77
C LEU A 301 12.68 12.82 13.86
N LEU A 302 12.29 14.06 14.16
CA LEU A 302 13.21 15.19 14.34
C LEU A 302 14.16 14.95 15.52
N ARG A 303 13.65 14.46 16.66
CA ARG A 303 14.50 14.10 17.81
C ARG A 303 15.49 12.99 17.49
N LYS A 304 15.07 11.97 16.74
CA LYS A 304 15.97 10.90 16.27
C LYS A 304 17.04 11.48 15.35
N GLY A 305 16.67 12.38 14.42
CA GLY A 305 17.60 13.08 13.54
C GLY A 305 18.62 13.90 14.31
N ALA A 306 18.17 14.73 15.26
CA ALA A 306 19.05 15.51 16.15
C ALA A 306 20.03 14.61 16.93
N ARG A 307 19.58 13.45 17.42
CA ARG A 307 20.48 12.48 18.08
C ARG A 307 21.51 11.88 17.14
N LEU A 308 21.17 11.60 15.88
CA LEU A 308 22.12 11.10 14.90
C LEU A 308 23.20 12.14 14.59
N VAL A 309 22.81 13.41 14.43
CA VAL A 309 23.75 14.52 14.24
C VAL A 309 24.63 14.70 15.48
N ASN A 310 24.04 14.80 16.68
CA ASN A 310 24.80 14.99 17.93
C ASN A 310 25.68 13.79 18.29
N LYS A 311 25.39 12.59 17.77
CA LYS A 311 26.28 11.42 17.91
C LYS A 311 27.59 11.61 17.14
N GLN A 312 27.56 12.32 16.01
CA GLN A 312 28.75 12.59 15.20
C GLN A 312 29.44 13.91 15.60
N VAL A 313 28.65 14.95 15.87
CA VAL A 313 29.13 16.28 16.28
C VAL A 313 28.37 16.70 17.54
N PRO A 314 28.92 16.47 18.74
CA PRO A 314 28.27 16.81 20.00
C PRO A 314 27.79 18.27 20.02
N ASP A 315 26.60 18.48 20.58
CA ASP A 315 25.95 19.79 20.77
C ASP A 315 25.69 20.62 19.49
N ALA A 316 25.78 20.01 18.30
CA ALA A 316 25.46 20.68 17.04
C ALA A 316 23.98 21.07 16.92
N VAL A 317 23.08 20.28 17.49
CA VAL A 317 21.64 20.54 17.54
C VAL A 317 21.19 20.64 18.98
N GLU A 318 20.59 21.77 19.36
CA GLU A 318 20.01 21.94 20.68
C GLU A 318 18.94 20.86 20.94
N PRO A 319 19.04 20.11 22.06
CA PRO A 319 18.08 19.06 22.34
C PRO A 319 16.71 19.67 22.62
N ALA A 320 15.75 19.39 21.75
CA ALA A 320 14.36 19.77 21.99
C ALA A 320 13.88 19.20 23.34
N LEU A 321 13.29 20.05 24.19
CA LEU A 321 12.74 19.66 25.49
C LEU A 321 11.88 18.39 25.34
N ARG A 322 12.16 17.39 26.19
CA ARG A 322 11.38 16.14 26.27
C ARG A 322 9.97 16.47 26.72
N ARG A 323 9.09 16.72 25.75
CA ARG A 323 7.64 16.78 25.93
C ARG A 323 7.05 15.38 25.84
N GLU A 324 6.02 15.16 26.66
CA GLU A 324 5.17 13.98 26.64
C GLU A 324 4.56 13.78 25.25
N ARG A 325 4.37 12.51 24.86
CA ARG A 325 3.82 12.16 23.55
C ARG A 325 2.30 12.36 23.56
N ASP A 326 1.80 13.21 22.66
CA ASP A 326 0.35 13.39 22.47
C ASP A 326 -0.29 12.26 21.65
N THR A 327 0.52 11.48 20.92
CA THR A 327 0.05 10.38 20.07
C THR A 327 0.84 9.11 20.33
N PRO A 328 0.22 7.91 20.20
CA PRO A 328 0.92 6.64 20.34
C PRO A 328 2.01 6.49 19.27
N SER A 329 2.98 5.60 19.51
CA SER A 329 4.04 5.32 18.54
C SER A 329 3.49 4.76 17.23
N LEU A 330 4.24 4.91 16.13
CA LEU A 330 3.89 4.31 14.83
C LEU A 330 3.53 2.84 14.94
N GLN A 331 4.30 2.09 15.74
CA GLN A 331 4.08 0.66 15.89
C GLN A 331 2.68 0.39 16.41
N ILE A 332 2.32 1.06 17.51
CA ILE A 332 0.98 0.99 18.09
C ILE A 332 -0.07 1.48 17.08
N LYS A 333 0.20 2.56 16.34
CA LYS A 333 -0.72 3.06 15.31
C LYS A 333 -0.89 2.10 14.13
N ARG A 334 0.16 1.40 13.70
CA ARG A 334 0.11 0.35 12.67
C ARG A 334 -0.71 -0.84 13.13
N ASP A 335 -0.48 -1.27 14.37
CA ASP A 335 -1.23 -2.37 14.98
C ASP A 335 -2.72 -1.98 15.10
N LEU A 336 -2.99 -0.77 15.57
CA LEU A 336 -4.33 -0.19 15.62
C LEU A 336 -4.94 0.00 14.23
N ARG A 337 -4.19 0.39 13.19
CA ARG A 337 -4.69 0.49 11.81
C ARG A 337 -5.10 -0.87 11.28
N GLY A 338 -4.27 -1.89 11.45
CA GLY A 338 -4.58 -3.27 11.10
C GLY A 338 -5.87 -3.73 11.77
N PHE A 339 -5.98 -3.46 13.07
CA PHE A 339 -7.16 -3.81 13.87
C PHE A 339 -8.42 -3.03 13.48
N TRP A 340 -8.37 -1.70 13.40
CA TRP A 340 -9.53 -0.83 13.19
C TRP A 340 -10.05 -0.82 11.75
N THR A 341 -9.16 -0.81 10.74
CA THR A 341 -9.63 -0.84 9.33
C THR A 341 -10.31 -2.17 9.01
N THR A 342 -9.77 -3.26 9.54
CA THR A 342 -10.36 -4.60 9.43
C THR A 342 -11.61 -4.73 10.29
N GLY A 343 -11.54 -4.26 11.54
CA GLY A 343 -12.61 -4.25 12.53
C GLY A 343 -13.85 -3.50 12.07
N LEU A 344 -13.71 -2.23 11.72
CA LEU A 344 -14.82 -1.35 11.34
C LEU A 344 -15.47 -1.77 10.02
N MET A 345 -14.69 -2.21 9.03
CA MET A 345 -15.25 -2.66 7.75
C MET A 345 -15.99 -3.99 7.91
N THR A 346 -15.47 -4.90 8.73
CA THR A 346 -16.16 -6.16 9.02
C THR A 346 -17.41 -5.92 9.87
N ALA A 347 -17.35 -5.01 10.84
CA ALA A 347 -18.51 -4.57 11.61
C ALA A 347 -19.56 -3.87 10.73
N GLY A 348 -19.15 -2.97 9.82
CA GLY A 348 -20.03 -2.29 8.88
C GLY A 348 -20.70 -3.27 7.91
N TRP A 349 -19.95 -4.24 7.39
CA TRP A 349 -20.48 -5.33 6.57
C TRP A 349 -21.46 -6.22 7.35
N ALA A 350 -21.14 -6.56 8.59
CA ALA A 350 -22.03 -7.29 9.47
C ALA A 350 -23.33 -6.50 9.76
N ILE A 351 -23.24 -5.21 10.05
CA ILE A 351 -24.41 -4.34 10.24
C ILE A 351 -25.26 -4.27 8.97
N PHE A 352 -24.65 -4.14 7.80
CA PHE A 352 -25.36 -4.18 6.52
C PHE A 352 -26.11 -5.51 6.30
N ARG A 353 -25.44 -6.64 6.57
CA ARG A 353 -26.07 -7.98 6.53
C ARG A 353 -27.20 -8.12 7.55
N GLY A 354 -26.99 -7.63 8.78
CA GLY A 354 -27.96 -7.67 9.87
C GLY A 354 -29.19 -6.80 9.61
N TRP A 355 -29.03 -5.63 8.98
CA TRP A 355 -30.14 -4.77 8.55
C TRP A 355 -31.11 -5.55 7.65
N THR A 356 -30.58 -6.38 6.74
CA THR A 356 -31.39 -7.17 5.81
C THR A 356 -32.07 -8.39 6.44
N ALA A 357 -31.80 -8.72 7.72
CA ALA A 357 -32.28 -9.93 8.38
C ALA A 357 -33.41 -9.65 9.39
N ILE A 358 -34.23 -10.68 9.66
CA ILE A 358 -35.24 -10.64 10.71
C ILE A 358 -34.53 -10.79 12.06
N PHE A 359 -34.70 -9.81 12.97
CA PHE A 359 -34.09 -9.79 14.30
C PHE A 359 -34.58 -10.97 15.16
N THR A 360 -33.85 -12.07 15.14
CA THR A 360 -33.99 -13.21 16.05
C THR A 360 -32.68 -13.40 16.81
N ILE A 361 -32.73 -13.99 18.02
CA ILE A 361 -31.52 -14.28 18.82
C ILE A 361 -30.56 -15.18 18.04
N GLN A 362 -31.11 -16.17 17.31
CA GLN A 362 -30.34 -17.05 16.44
C GLN A 362 -29.67 -16.28 15.29
N ALA A 363 -30.38 -15.35 14.64
CA ALA A 363 -29.78 -14.49 13.59
C ALA A 363 -28.67 -13.61 14.15
N ASN A 364 -28.80 -13.09 15.37
CA ASN A 364 -27.74 -12.31 16.02
C ASN A 364 -26.50 -13.15 16.35
N LEU A 365 -26.68 -14.39 16.83
CA LEU A 365 -25.56 -15.31 17.07
C LEU A 365 -24.88 -15.73 15.76
N GLN A 366 -25.65 -16.01 14.72
CA GLN A 366 -25.11 -16.28 13.38
C GLN A 366 -24.39 -15.06 12.80
N LEU A 367 -24.91 -13.85 13.02
CA LEU A 367 -24.25 -12.62 12.61
C LEU A 367 -22.94 -12.42 13.35
N ALA A 368 -22.92 -12.62 14.67
CA ALA A 368 -21.70 -12.53 15.47
C ALA A 368 -20.67 -13.57 15.01
N ALA A 369 -21.07 -14.83 14.82
CA ALA A 369 -20.20 -15.88 14.31
C ALA A 369 -19.67 -15.55 12.90
N GLY A 370 -20.51 -15.02 12.01
CA GLY A 370 -20.11 -14.57 10.67
C GLY A 370 -19.15 -13.38 10.70
N THR A 371 -19.35 -12.43 11.62
CA THR A 371 -18.46 -11.28 11.83
C THR A 371 -17.09 -11.72 12.34
N CYS A 372 -17.07 -12.58 13.36
CA CYS A 372 -15.83 -13.16 13.89
C CYS A 372 -15.10 -13.99 12.83
N GLY A 373 -15.83 -14.80 12.05
CA GLY A 373 -15.28 -15.54 10.93
C GLY A 373 -14.68 -14.63 9.85
N ALA A 374 -15.39 -13.55 9.49
CA ALA A 374 -14.89 -12.57 8.53
C ALA A 374 -13.64 -11.82 9.04
N LEU A 375 -13.58 -11.47 10.33
CA LEU A 375 -12.41 -10.85 10.96
C LEU A 375 -11.21 -11.79 10.95
N ALA A 376 -11.41 -13.06 11.34
CA ALA A 376 -10.37 -14.08 11.29
C ALA A 376 -9.89 -14.31 9.86
N GLY A 377 -10.81 -14.37 8.89
CA GLY A 377 -10.48 -14.52 7.48
C GLY A 377 -9.67 -13.36 6.93
N MET A 378 -10.02 -12.12 7.29
CA MET A 378 -9.26 -10.93 6.95
C MET A 378 -7.84 -10.95 7.56
N ALA A 379 -7.72 -11.34 8.83
CA ALA A 379 -6.42 -11.43 9.50
C ALA A 379 -5.50 -12.46 8.82
N VAL A 380 -6.04 -13.61 8.42
CA VAL A 380 -5.29 -14.62 7.65
C VAL A 380 -4.85 -14.06 6.30
N LEU A 381 -5.74 -13.40 5.56
CA LEU A 381 -5.42 -12.80 4.25
C LEU A 381 -4.38 -11.66 4.36
N GLU A 382 -4.44 -10.84 5.41
CA GLU A 382 -3.46 -9.78 5.67
C GLU A 382 -2.09 -10.38 6.01
N THR A 383 -2.04 -11.38 6.90
CA THR A 383 -0.80 -12.06 7.26
C THR A 383 -0.17 -12.73 6.07
N LEU A 384 -0.96 -13.47 5.28
CA LEU A 384 -0.49 -14.12 4.06
C LEU A 384 0.14 -13.10 3.11
N TRP A 385 -0.56 -12.01 2.83
CA TRP A 385 -0.07 -10.95 1.96
C TRP A 385 1.27 -10.36 2.44
N ARG A 386 1.41 -10.08 3.75
CA ARG A 386 2.67 -9.56 4.32
C ARG A 386 3.81 -10.57 4.22
N THR A 387 3.53 -11.85 4.47
CA THR A 387 4.52 -12.92 4.31
C THR A 387 4.96 -13.03 2.86
N GLU A 388 4.04 -12.94 1.91
CA GLU A 388 4.36 -12.92 0.48
C GLU A 388 5.23 -11.70 0.11
N GLU A 389 4.93 -10.52 0.62
CA GLU A 389 5.77 -9.34 0.41
C GLU A 389 7.20 -9.52 0.94
N GLN A 390 7.35 -10.12 2.12
CA GLN A 390 8.66 -10.42 2.69
C GLN A 390 9.44 -11.44 1.85
N VAL A 391 8.76 -12.49 1.38
CA VAL A 391 9.36 -13.48 0.46
C VAL A 391 9.78 -12.81 -0.84
N ILE A 392 8.91 -12.01 -1.45
CA ILE A 392 9.19 -11.29 -2.70
C ILE A 392 10.32 -10.27 -2.51
N GLN A 393 10.51 -9.69 -1.34
CA GLN A 393 11.61 -8.74 -1.08
C GLN A 393 12.95 -9.42 -0.76
N SER A 394 12.97 -10.74 -0.53
CA SER A 394 14.19 -11.46 -0.17
C SER A 394 15.12 -11.68 -1.38
N GLN A 395 16.42 -11.65 -1.16
CA GLN A 395 17.44 -11.75 -2.21
C GLN A 395 17.39 -13.10 -2.97
N TRP A 396 17.25 -14.23 -2.25
CA TRP A 396 17.19 -15.56 -2.86
C TRP A 396 16.04 -15.72 -3.86
N TYR A 397 14.91 -15.05 -3.61
CA TYR A 397 13.75 -15.07 -4.51
C TYR A 397 14.07 -14.46 -5.88
N TRP A 398 15.07 -13.58 -5.96
CA TRP A 398 15.46 -12.88 -7.19
C TRP A 398 16.67 -13.49 -7.89
N GLU A 399 17.64 -14.00 -7.11
CA GLU A 399 18.89 -14.53 -7.64
C GLU A 399 18.70 -15.91 -8.28
N GLU A 400 17.88 -16.76 -7.67
CA GLU A 400 17.68 -18.12 -8.13
C GLU A 400 16.41 -18.24 -8.97
N SER A 401 16.55 -18.24 -10.30
CA SER A 401 15.42 -18.48 -11.21
C SER A 401 14.68 -19.80 -10.93
N TYR A 402 15.39 -20.79 -10.38
CA TYR A 402 14.83 -22.08 -9.97
C TYR A 402 14.02 -22.00 -8.67
N GLY A 403 14.28 -21.01 -7.80
CA GLY A 403 13.51 -20.78 -6.57
C GLY A 403 12.29 -19.87 -6.78
N THR A 404 12.38 -18.86 -7.65
CA THR A 404 11.29 -17.88 -7.88
C THR A 404 10.00 -18.54 -8.38
N ILE A 405 10.10 -19.43 -9.37
CA ILE A 405 8.95 -20.05 -10.04
C ILE A 405 8.15 -20.94 -9.08
N PRO A 406 8.74 -21.93 -8.39
CA PRO A 406 7.99 -22.76 -7.44
C PRO A 406 7.45 -21.94 -6.27
N ALA A 407 8.19 -20.95 -5.77
CA ALA A 407 7.70 -20.04 -4.72
C ALA A 407 6.47 -19.24 -5.21
N SER A 408 6.52 -18.68 -6.42
CA SER A 408 5.38 -17.96 -7.03
C SER A 408 4.17 -18.86 -7.21
N ALA A 409 4.37 -20.07 -7.73
CA ALA A 409 3.29 -21.05 -7.92
C ALA A 409 2.66 -21.45 -6.58
N ALA A 410 3.48 -21.67 -5.55
CA ALA A 410 3.01 -21.94 -4.19
C ALA A 410 2.20 -20.76 -3.64
N MET A 411 2.68 -19.51 -3.78
CA MET A 411 1.93 -18.32 -3.37
C MET A 411 0.57 -18.21 -4.09
N VAL A 412 0.52 -18.43 -5.41
CA VAL A 412 -0.76 -18.43 -6.15
C VAL A 412 -1.72 -19.49 -5.64
N LEU A 413 -1.23 -20.70 -5.36
CA LEU A 413 -2.06 -21.78 -4.80
C LEU A 413 -2.58 -21.43 -3.41
N VAL A 414 -1.70 -20.92 -2.53
CA VAL A 414 -2.06 -20.50 -1.17
C VAL A 414 -3.06 -19.33 -1.22
N ASN A 415 -2.88 -18.36 -2.12
CA ASN A 415 -3.82 -17.29 -2.35
C ASN A 415 -5.18 -17.80 -2.84
N CYS A 416 -5.22 -18.69 -3.84
CA CYS A 416 -6.47 -19.23 -4.36
C CYS A 416 -7.23 -20.04 -3.30
N THR A 417 -6.51 -20.86 -2.53
CA THR A 417 -7.12 -21.66 -1.44
C THR A 417 -7.61 -20.79 -0.30
N THR A 418 -6.82 -19.81 0.13
CA THR A 418 -7.19 -18.89 1.20
C THR A 418 -8.35 -17.98 0.78
N LEU A 419 -8.35 -17.45 -0.46
CA LEU A 419 -9.45 -16.65 -1.00
C LEU A 419 -10.72 -17.49 -1.18
N ALA A 420 -10.62 -18.73 -1.66
CA ALA A 420 -11.77 -19.62 -1.76
C ALA A 420 -12.38 -19.91 -0.38
N TRP A 421 -11.54 -20.02 0.65
CA TRP A 421 -11.96 -20.21 2.04
C TRP A 421 -12.60 -18.94 2.60
N ALA A 422 -11.94 -17.80 2.44
CA ALA A 422 -12.41 -16.48 2.81
C ALA A 422 -13.75 -16.11 2.14
N ALA A 423 -13.95 -16.50 0.88
CA ALA A 423 -15.21 -16.32 0.16
C ALA A 423 -16.41 -16.90 0.93
N ARG A 424 -16.23 -18.04 1.61
CA ARG A 424 -17.27 -18.68 2.42
C ARG A 424 -17.70 -17.80 3.60
N LEU A 425 -16.78 -16.99 4.11
CA LEU A 425 -16.97 -16.13 5.28
C LEU A 425 -17.42 -14.72 4.89
N GLY A 426 -17.60 -14.44 3.59
CA GLY A 426 -18.03 -13.14 3.10
C GLY A 426 -17.02 -12.01 3.35
N CYS A 427 -15.75 -12.34 3.54
CA CYS A 427 -14.69 -11.35 3.80
C CYS A 427 -13.97 -10.84 2.53
N ILE A 428 -14.36 -11.28 1.33
CA ILE A 428 -13.76 -10.78 0.07
C ILE A 428 -14.02 -9.28 -0.14
N PRO A 429 -15.25 -8.75 -0.08
CA PRO A 429 -15.48 -7.32 -0.28
C PRO A 429 -14.71 -6.41 0.69
N PRO A 430 -14.69 -6.65 2.02
CA PRO A 430 -13.87 -5.83 2.93
C PRO A 430 -12.37 -6.00 2.67
N PHE A 431 -11.92 -7.19 2.24
CA PHE A 431 -10.53 -7.42 1.83
C PHE A 431 -10.16 -6.57 0.61
N LEU A 432 -10.92 -6.68 -0.48
CA LEU A 432 -10.67 -5.91 -1.71
C LEU A 432 -10.76 -4.40 -1.46
N PHE A 433 -11.73 -3.94 -0.67
CA PHE A 433 -11.82 -2.53 -0.28
C PHE A 433 -10.57 -2.10 0.52
N SER A 434 -10.11 -2.92 1.47
CA SER A 434 -8.89 -2.64 2.23
C SER A 434 -7.64 -2.56 1.34
N ARG A 435 -7.60 -3.32 0.24
CA ARG A 435 -6.48 -3.27 -0.73
C ARG A 435 -6.58 -2.10 -1.70
N PHE A 436 -7.69 -2.00 -2.43
CA PHE A 436 -7.82 -0.99 -3.49
C PHE A 436 -7.98 0.43 -2.94
N VAL A 437 -8.67 0.59 -1.80
CA VAL A 437 -8.95 1.92 -1.24
C VAL A 437 -7.99 2.27 -0.10
N LYS A 438 -7.59 1.29 0.73
CA LYS A 438 -6.65 1.55 1.83
C LYS A 438 -5.18 1.49 1.40
N ASP A 439 -4.75 0.66 0.45
CA ASP A 439 -3.32 0.62 0.06
C ASP A 439 -3.04 1.49 -1.18
N GLY A 440 -3.95 1.56 -2.15
CA GLY A 440 -3.80 2.39 -3.37
C GLY A 440 -3.74 3.91 -3.13
N TYR A 441 -4.30 4.41 -2.03
CA TYR A 441 -4.29 5.84 -1.67
C TYR A 441 -3.34 6.20 -0.51
N MET A 442 -2.66 5.23 0.14
CA MET A 442 -2.01 5.45 1.46
C MET A 442 -0.60 4.88 1.62
N ASP A 443 0.08 4.55 0.53
CA ASP A 443 1.40 3.92 0.58
C ASP A 443 2.57 4.91 0.78
N THR A 444 2.29 6.15 1.24
CA THR A 444 3.35 7.12 1.61
C THR A 444 4.14 6.73 2.86
N TYR A 445 3.65 5.77 3.65
CA TYR A 445 4.29 5.29 4.87
C TYR A 445 4.68 3.82 4.76
N ARG A 446 5.53 3.52 3.77
CA ARG A 446 6.18 2.22 3.76
C ARG A 446 7.04 2.02 5.00
N THR A 447 7.08 0.77 5.40
CA THR A 447 7.51 0.27 6.69
C THR A 447 8.93 0.75 7.08
N PHE A 448 9.02 1.71 8.00
CA PHE A 448 10.23 2.10 8.76
C PHE A 448 10.85 1.01 9.65
N ASP A 449 10.58 -0.27 9.37
CA ASP A 449 11.15 -1.36 10.15
C ASP A 449 12.52 -1.70 9.54
N THR A 450 13.50 -0.87 9.90
CA THR A 450 14.93 -1.19 9.96
C THR A 450 15.52 -0.58 11.22
#